data_AF-A0A3D6DRC3-F1
#
_entry.id   AF-A0A3D6DRC3-F1
#
_cell.length_a   1.000
_cell.length_b   1.000
_cell.length_c   1.000
_cell.angle_alpha   90.00
_cell.angle_beta   90.00
_cell.angle_gamma   90.00
#
_symmetry.space_group_name_H-M   'P 1'
#
loop_
_entity.id
_entity.type
_entity.pdbx_description
1 polymer ?
#
loop_
_entity_poly.entity_id
_entity_poly.type
_entity_poly.pdbx_seq_one_letter_code
_entity_poly.pdbx_strand_id
1 'polypeptide(L)'
;ASPGAAVVAGSAGAVPTGPREFVDRVWPHAVEAAAATGVPPRFLVAHSALESGWGKHEIKASDGSPSFNLFGVKAGRSWSGPTVDVQTSEFVDGVAQPERAKFRVYASYAEAFRDY
;
A
#
# COMPACT_ATOMS: atom_id res chain seq x y z
N ALA A 1 44.19 -2.63 -33.30
CA ALA A 1 43.40 -3.47 -32.38
C ALA A 1 42.86 -2.58 -31.27
N SER A 2 41.53 -2.53 -31.11
CA SER A 2 40.86 -1.90 -29.98
C SER A 2 41.02 -2.76 -28.71
N PRO A 3 40.81 -2.14 -27.55
CA PRO A 3 39.85 -2.64 -26.58
C PRO A 3 38.79 -1.53 -26.41
N GLY A 4 37.52 -1.73 -26.74
CA GLY A 4 36.67 -2.76 -26.17
C GLY A 4 36.17 -2.33 -24.78
N ALA A 5 35.62 -1.11 -24.65
CA ALA A 5 34.97 -0.67 -23.42
C ALA A 5 33.67 -1.47 -23.23
N ALA A 6 33.74 -2.50 -22.38
CA ALA A 6 32.56 -3.20 -21.93
C ALA A 6 31.77 -2.25 -21.02
N VAL A 7 30.64 -1.76 -21.54
CA VAL A 7 29.59 -1.15 -20.73
C VAL A 7 29.04 -2.22 -19.80
N VAL A 8 29.31 -2.09 -18.50
CA VAL A 8 28.58 -2.84 -17.48
C VAL A 8 27.15 -2.32 -17.47
N ALA A 9 26.27 -3.04 -18.18
CA ALA A 9 24.84 -2.89 -18.06
C ALA A 9 24.47 -3.20 -16.61
N GLY A 10 24.12 -2.17 -15.83
CA GLY A 10 23.51 -2.34 -14.53
C GLY A 10 22.22 -3.12 -14.71
N SER A 11 22.22 -4.38 -14.29
CA SER A 11 21.00 -5.17 -14.19
C SER A 11 19.99 -4.38 -13.37
N ALA A 12 18.80 -4.17 -13.92
CA ALA A 12 17.62 -3.73 -13.19
C ALA A 12 17.27 -4.81 -12.15
N GLY A 13 18.02 -4.82 -11.05
CA GLY A 13 18.00 -5.85 -10.03
C GLY A 13 17.03 -5.49 -8.92
N ALA A 14 15.96 -6.27 -8.82
CA ALA A 14 15.06 -6.49 -7.68
C ALA A 14 14.86 -5.30 -6.73
N VAL A 15 13.65 -4.71 -6.76
CA VAL A 15 13.15 -3.82 -5.71
C VAL A 15 13.39 -4.49 -4.36
N PRO A 16 14.23 -3.94 -3.46
CA PRO A 16 14.38 -4.53 -2.15
C PRO A 16 13.03 -4.40 -1.41
N THR A 17 12.64 -5.43 -0.65
CA THR A 17 11.29 -5.56 -0.07
C THR A 17 11.36 -5.46 1.46
N GLY A 18 12.13 -4.48 1.93
CA GLY A 18 12.50 -4.33 3.34
C GLY A 18 11.68 -3.24 4.07
N PRO A 19 11.57 -3.33 5.40
CA PRO A 19 10.91 -2.33 6.24
C PRO A 19 11.37 -0.88 6.00
N ARG A 20 12.68 -0.68 5.79
CA ARG A 20 13.26 0.65 5.57
C ARG A 20 12.75 1.30 4.29
N GLU A 21 12.72 0.56 3.19
CA GLU A 21 12.26 1.11 1.90
C GLU A 21 10.76 1.38 1.90
N PHE A 22 9.99 0.54 2.60
CA PHE A 22 8.58 0.84 2.84
C PHE A 22 8.44 2.18 3.56
N VAL A 23 9.17 2.39 4.66
CA VAL A 23 9.16 3.65 5.42
C VAL A 23 9.56 4.82 4.53
N ASP A 24 10.68 4.73 3.81
CA ASP A 24 11.17 5.81 2.96
C ASP A 24 10.15 6.19 1.87
N ARG A 25 9.43 5.20 1.33
CA ARG A 25 8.39 5.41 0.32
C ARG A 25 7.15 6.10 0.87
N VAL A 26 6.72 5.80 2.09
CA VAL A 26 5.47 6.34 2.64
C VAL A 26 5.67 7.56 3.55
N TRP A 27 6.88 7.80 4.04
CA TRP A 27 7.18 8.85 5.02
C TRP A 27 6.72 10.26 4.57
N PRO A 28 6.97 10.70 3.32
CA PRO A 28 6.52 12.02 2.88
C PRO A 28 4.99 12.19 2.99
N HIS A 29 4.24 11.13 2.65
CA HIS A 29 2.77 11.12 2.72
C HIS A 29 2.26 11.11 4.15
N ALA A 30 2.93 10.37 5.04
CA ALA A 30 2.64 10.38 6.46
C ALA A 30 2.87 11.75 7.11
N VAL A 31 3.91 12.47 6.69
CA VAL A 31 4.18 13.83 7.17
C VAL A 31 3.09 14.81 6.71
N GLU A 32 2.68 14.74 5.44
CA GLU A 32 1.59 15.56 4.91
C GLU A 32 0.27 15.28 5.66
N ALA A 33 -0.11 14.00 5.79
CA ALA A 33 -1.33 13.61 6.48
C ALA A 33 -1.33 13.97 7.97
N ALA A 34 -0.19 13.88 8.64
CA ALA A 34 -0.06 14.29 10.04
C ALA A 34 -0.37 15.78 10.25
N ALA A 35 -0.04 16.64 9.28
CA ALA A 35 -0.35 18.06 9.36
C ALA A 35 -1.87 18.33 9.29
N ALA A 36 -2.62 17.50 8.56
CA ALA A 36 -4.07 17.63 8.42
C ALA A 36 -4.85 16.97 9.57
N THR A 37 -4.38 15.82 10.06
CA THR A 37 -5.10 14.98 11.04
C THR A 37 -4.65 15.20 12.48
N GLY A 38 -3.44 15.72 12.70
CA GLY A 38 -2.79 15.79 14.01
C GLY A 38 -2.22 14.46 14.51
N VAL A 39 -2.40 13.36 13.77
CA VAL A 39 -1.82 12.05 14.11
C VAL A 39 -0.33 12.07 13.79
N PRO A 40 0.58 11.73 14.74
CA PRO A 40 2.00 11.78 14.46
C PRO A 40 2.40 10.83 13.30
N PRO A 41 3.30 11.24 12.37
CA PRO A 41 3.60 10.47 11.16
C PRO A 41 4.04 9.03 11.43
N ARG A 42 4.79 8.81 12.52
CA ARG A 42 5.24 7.48 12.95
C ARG A 42 4.09 6.49 13.20
N PHE A 43 2.93 6.96 13.67
CA PHE A 43 1.76 6.11 13.87
C PHE A 43 1.12 5.74 12.54
N LEU A 44 1.02 6.69 11.61
CA LEU A 44 0.51 6.43 10.25
C LEU A 44 1.38 5.42 9.50
N VAL A 45 2.71 5.54 9.62
CA VAL A 45 3.65 4.56 9.03
C VAL A 45 3.56 3.21 9.72
N ALA A 46 3.49 3.16 11.05
CA ALA A 46 3.36 1.90 11.77
C ALA A 46 2.05 1.17 11.43
N HIS A 47 0.94 1.90 11.34
CA HIS A 47 -0.35 1.34 11.00
C HIS A 47 -0.38 0.82 9.56
N SER A 48 0.07 1.63 8.59
CA SER A 48 0.17 1.17 7.19
C SER A 48 1.12 -0.01 7.02
N ALA A 49 2.23 -0.08 7.77
CA ALA A 49 3.13 -1.22 7.77
C ALA A 49 2.48 -2.49 8.34
N LEU A 50 1.71 -2.37 9.43
CA LEU A 50 0.99 -3.48 10.05
C LEU A 50 -0.04 -4.06 9.09
N GLU A 51 -0.92 -3.22 8.55
CA GLU A 51 -2.03 -3.64 7.69
C GLU A 51 -1.56 -4.22 6.36
N SER A 52 -0.53 -3.62 5.74
CA SER A 52 -0.03 -4.08 4.45
C SER A 52 1.09 -5.14 4.54
N GLY A 53 1.51 -5.50 5.76
CA GLY A 53 2.69 -6.34 5.98
C GLY A 53 3.96 -5.76 5.36
N TRP A 54 4.26 -4.49 5.64
CA TRP A 54 5.34 -3.71 5.03
C TRP A 54 5.21 -3.55 3.50
N GLY A 55 3.98 -3.44 3.00
CA GLY A 55 3.66 -3.32 1.58
C GLY A 55 3.69 -4.63 0.80
N LYS A 56 3.89 -5.78 1.45
CA LYS A 56 3.94 -7.09 0.78
C LYS A 56 2.56 -7.62 0.39
N HIS A 57 1.55 -7.26 1.16
CA HIS A 57 0.18 -7.72 1.02
C HIS A 57 -0.78 -6.57 0.65
N GLU A 58 -0.27 -5.56 -0.05
CA GLU A 58 -1.10 -4.48 -0.57
C GLU A 58 -2.21 -5.05 -1.47
N ILE A 59 -3.42 -4.53 -1.29
CA ILE A 59 -4.57 -4.87 -2.12
C ILE A 59 -4.27 -4.45 -3.57
N LYS A 60 -4.47 -5.37 -4.51
CA LYS A 60 -4.28 -5.13 -5.95
C LYS A 60 -5.59 -5.37 -6.68
N ALA A 61 -5.79 -4.64 -7.77
CA ALA A 61 -6.89 -4.90 -8.69
C ALA A 61 -6.69 -6.24 -9.43
N SER A 62 -7.72 -6.72 -10.11
CA SER A 62 -7.69 -7.99 -10.85
C SER A 62 -6.67 -8.02 -11.98
N ASP A 63 -6.28 -6.86 -12.51
CA ASP A 63 -5.23 -6.71 -13.52
C ASP A 63 -3.81 -6.60 -12.91
N GLY A 64 -3.69 -6.70 -11.58
CA GLY A 64 -2.43 -6.58 -10.85
C GLY A 64 -1.99 -5.15 -10.56
N SER A 65 -2.75 -4.13 -11.00
CA SER A 65 -2.45 -2.74 -10.66
C SER A 65 -2.61 -2.47 -9.15
N PRO A 66 -1.80 -1.58 -8.57
CA PRO A 66 -1.89 -1.25 -7.15
C PRO A 66 -3.19 -0.49 -6.84
N SER A 67 -3.83 -0.82 -5.72
CA SER A 67 -4.93 0.00 -5.20
C SER A 67 -4.44 1.21 -4.38
N PHE A 68 -3.17 1.20 -3.97
CA PHE A 68 -2.56 2.13 -3.00
C PHE A 68 -3.19 2.09 -1.61
N ASN A 69 -4.13 1.19 -1.35
CA ASN A 69 -4.87 1.09 -0.09
C ASN A 69 -4.07 0.32 0.96
N LEU A 70 -3.10 0.99 1.56
CA LEU A 70 -2.22 0.42 2.59
C LEU A 70 -2.91 0.18 3.94
N PHE A 71 -4.10 0.74 4.17
CA PHE A 71 -4.82 0.68 5.44
C PHE A 71 -6.03 -0.26 5.42
N GLY A 72 -6.29 -0.94 4.31
CA GLY A 72 -7.45 -1.83 4.19
C GLY A 72 -8.79 -1.10 4.31
N VAL A 73 -8.90 0.14 3.84
CA VAL A 73 -10.14 0.92 3.96
C VAL A 73 -11.22 0.31 3.05
N LYS A 74 -12.28 -0.23 3.65
CA LYS A 74 -13.45 -0.73 2.94
C LYS A 74 -14.23 0.42 2.27
N ALA A 75 -14.80 0.15 1.11
CA ALA A 75 -15.68 1.07 0.40
C ALA A 75 -17.09 1.02 1.02
N GLY A 76 -17.39 2.00 1.88
CA GLY A 76 -18.72 2.20 2.45
C GLY A 76 -19.68 2.89 1.49
N ARG A 77 -20.93 3.10 1.92
CA ARG A 77 -21.99 3.73 1.10
C ARG A 77 -21.67 5.16 0.62
N SER A 78 -20.80 5.87 1.34
CA SER A 78 -20.38 7.24 0.99
C SER A 78 -19.24 7.28 -0.04
N TRP A 79 -18.63 6.14 -0.35
CA TRP A 79 -17.55 6.08 -1.32
C TRP A 79 -18.11 6.01 -2.74
N SER A 80 -17.73 6.98 -3.58
CA SER A 80 -18.11 7.07 -4.99
C SER A 80 -16.93 6.84 -5.95
N GLY A 81 -15.73 6.62 -5.41
CA GLY A 81 -14.52 6.38 -6.20
C GLY A 81 -14.37 4.93 -6.66
N PRO A 82 -13.24 4.61 -7.33
CA PRO A 82 -12.96 3.26 -7.79
C PRO A 82 -12.87 2.27 -6.62
N THR A 83 -13.18 1.00 -6.88
CA THR A 83 -13.15 -0.06 -5.87
C THR A 83 -12.55 -1.34 -6.43
N VAL A 84 -12.09 -2.20 -5.53
CA VAL A 84 -11.67 -3.57 -5.83
C VAL A 84 -12.40 -4.53 -4.92
N ASP A 85 -12.97 -5.59 -5.51
CA ASP A 85 -13.59 -6.69 -4.78
C ASP A 85 -12.53 -7.73 -4.42
N VAL A 86 -12.32 -7.94 -3.11
CA VAL A 86 -11.33 -8.90 -2.59
C VAL A 86 -12.06 -9.96 -1.77
N GLN A 87 -11.69 -11.23 -1.96
CA GLN A 87 -12.11 -12.29 -1.05
C GLN A 87 -11.24 -12.23 0.20
N THR A 88 -11.88 -11.92 1.32
CA THR A 88 -11.27 -11.80 2.64
C THR A 88 -11.69 -12.97 3.52
N SER A 89 -10.96 -13.20 4.62
CA SER A 89 -11.37 -14.12 5.68
C SER A 89 -11.68 -13.30 6.91
N GLU A 90 -12.96 -13.20 7.25
CA GLU A 90 -13.43 -12.48 8.44
C GLU A 90 -13.61 -13.49 9.58
N PHE A 91 -13.21 -13.13 10.79
CA PHE A 91 -13.38 -14.01 11.95
C PHE A 91 -14.70 -13.68 12.66
N VAL A 92 -15.69 -14.56 12.50
CA VAL A 92 -16.98 -14.48 13.21
C VAL A 92 -17.01 -15.58 14.25
N ASP A 93 -17.16 -15.21 15.53
CA ASP A 93 -17.11 -16.14 16.68
C ASP A 93 -15.82 -17.00 16.73
N GLY A 94 -14.71 -16.42 16.28
CA GLY A 94 -13.41 -17.11 16.23
C GLY A 94 -13.23 -18.06 15.04
N VAL A 95 -14.22 -18.16 14.15
CA VAL A 95 -14.16 -18.99 12.94
C VAL A 95 -13.92 -18.09 11.72
N ALA A 96 -12.88 -18.39 10.94
CA ALA A 96 -12.64 -17.71 9.67
C ALA A 96 -13.72 -18.08 8.64
N GLN A 97 -14.45 -17.08 8.17
CA GLN A 97 -15.47 -17.20 7.12
C GLN A 97 -15.04 -16.37 5.90
N PRO A 98 -15.13 -16.94 4.68
CA PRO A 98 -14.83 -16.19 3.48
C PRO A 98 -15.91 -15.13 3.22
N GLU A 99 -15.50 -13.88 3.10
CA GLU A 99 -16.38 -12.76 2.77
C GLU A 99 -15.81 -11.97 1.59
N ARG A 100 -16.66 -11.61 0.62
CA ARG A 100 -16.27 -10.63 -0.41
C ARG A 100 -16.47 -9.23 0.14
N ALA A 101 -15.37 -8.49 0.29
CA ALA A 101 -15.39 -7.10 0.69
C ALA A 101 -14.93 -6.20 -0.47
N LYS A 102 -15.55 -5.02 -0.56
CA LYS A 102 -15.12 -3.95 -1.47
C LYS A 102 -14.16 -3.04 -0.73
N PHE A 103 -12.99 -2.80 -1.32
CA PHE A 103 -12.01 -1.86 -0.80
C PHE A 103 -11.89 -0.65 -1.72
N ARG A 104 -11.57 0.50 -1.13
CA ARG A 104 -11.28 1.72 -1.88
C ARG A 104 -10.02 1.52 -2.72
N VAL A 105 -10.02 2.09 -3.91
CA VAL A 105 -8.83 2.22 -4.77
C VAL A 105 -8.52 3.70 -4.87
N TYR A 106 -7.28 4.07 -4.57
CA TYR A 106 -6.80 5.44 -4.65
C TYR A 106 -5.94 5.63 -5.90
N ALA A 107 -5.66 6.87 -6.27
CA ALA A 107 -4.75 7.20 -7.35
C ALA A 107 -3.27 7.21 -6.90
N SER A 108 -3.00 7.27 -5.59
CA SER A 108 -1.65 7.30 -5.03
C SER A 108 -1.62 6.99 -3.52
N TYR A 109 -0.44 6.68 -2.98
CA TYR A 109 -0.26 6.61 -1.52
C TYR A 109 -0.58 7.94 -0.84
N ALA A 110 -0.30 9.09 -1.45
CA ALA A 110 -0.65 10.40 -0.88
C ALA A 110 -2.16 10.53 -0.63
N GLU A 111 -2.98 10.03 -1.56
CA GLU A 111 -4.44 10.03 -1.39
C GLU A 111 -4.90 9.05 -0.31
N ALA A 112 -4.32 7.84 -0.28
CA ALA A 112 -4.61 6.88 0.79
C ALA A 112 -4.27 7.42 2.18
N PHE A 113 -3.15 8.13 2.33
CA PHE A 113 -2.76 8.77 3.60
C PHE A 113 -3.63 9.99 3.94
N ARG A 114 -4.19 10.70 2.96
CA ARG A 114 -5.14 11.81 3.22
C ARG A 114 -6.53 11.33 3.63
N ASP A 115 -6.93 10.15 3.21
CA ASP A 115 -8.23 9.54 3.55
C ASP A 115 -8.23 8.85 4.93
N TYR A 116 -7.05 8.68 5.53
CA TYR A 116 -6.84 8.15 6.88
C TYR A 116 -7.41 9.09 7.96
#